data_AF-A0A7C7CUQ4-F1
#
_entry.id   AF-A0A7C7CUQ4-F1
#
_cell.length_a   1.000
_cell.length_b   1.000
_cell.length_c   1.000
_cell.angle_alpha   90.00
_cell.angle_beta   90.00
_cell.angle_gamma   90.00
#
_symmetry.space_group_name_H-M   'P 1'
#
loop_
_entity.id
_entity.type
_entity.pdbx_description
1 polymer ?
#
loop_
_entity_poly.entity_id
_entity_poly.type
_entity_poly.pdbx_seq_one_letter_code
_entity_poly.pdbx_strand_id
1 'polypeptide(L)'
;MKLLKQLAISGLTISFFAVVACDQKLKEHPISPQVKQQMDARKKVADSAQSISGTINFDESIVSKVPKQGTLFLIARPEGVLSGPPLAAKRHSLIKFPFDFKIGQENVMLEGNTFEGNITVTARWDLDGMPKASPDDIDGSITVNSGSKDVKIVLDHVIEAKKESTNTMVSGTIKIDRNLADQIPEGASLFLIARSEGVQRGIPLAVKKLQGITFPYSFTLGQADVMLPGALFEGPVTIFARLDKDGDAAPAPGDIDGVVAANPGDQQVEIILNHLIGS
;
A
#
# COMPACT_ATOMS: atom_id res chain seq x y z
N MET A 1 -93.94 1.15 50.46
CA MET A 1 -93.38 0.15 51.40
C MET A 1 -92.50 -0.81 50.60
N LYS A 2 -91.22 -0.97 50.98
CA LYS A 2 -90.15 -1.81 50.38
C LYS A 2 -89.67 -1.33 48.99
N LEU A 3 -88.48 -0.77 48.77
CA LEU A 3 -87.11 -1.04 49.22
C LEU A 3 -86.56 -2.43 48.82
N LEU A 4 -85.45 -2.37 48.06
CA LEU A 4 -84.31 -3.30 48.04
C LEU A 4 -84.42 -4.59 47.18
N LYS A 5 -83.59 -4.70 46.13
CA LYS A 5 -82.29 -5.41 46.12
C LYS A 5 -81.82 -5.73 44.70
N GLN A 6 -80.54 -5.49 44.45
CA GLN A 6 -79.78 -5.91 43.28
C GLN A 6 -79.71 -7.45 43.17
N LEU A 7 -79.63 -7.96 41.94
CA LEU A 7 -78.88 -9.17 41.63
C LEU A 7 -78.23 -9.00 40.24
N ALA A 8 -76.91 -9.01 40.23
CA ALA A 8 -76.10 -9.00 39.02
C ALA A 8 -76.15 -10.38 38.35
N ILE A 9 -76.42 -10.42 37.04
CA ILE A 9 -76.10 -11.58 36.20
C ILE A 9 -75.38 -11.06 34.95
N SER A 10 -74.14 -11.51 34.84
CA SER A 10 -73.19 -11.34 33.75
C SER A 10 -73.78 -11.77 32.40
N GLY A 11 -73.81 -10.84 31.44
CA GLY A 11 -74.12 -11.10 30.04
C GLY A 11 -73.06 -10.45 29.15
N LEU A 12 -72.14 -11.27 28.64
CA LEU A 12 -71.13 -10.92 27.66
C LEU A 12 -71.82 -10.54 26.34
N THR A 13 -71.99 -9.25 26.06
CA THR A 13 -72.39 -8.76 24.74
C THR A 13 -71.19 -8.15 24.04
N ILE A 14 -70.64 -8.91 23.08
CA ILE A 14 -69.66 -8.47 22.10
C ILE A 14 -70.35 -7.43 21.21
N SER A 15 -70.18 -6.15 21.52
CA SER A 15 -70.53 -5.07 20.61
C SER A 15 -69.46 -4.98 19.53
N PHE A 16 -69.81 -5.51 18.36
CA PHE A 16 -69.08 -5.36 17.11
C PHE A 16 -69.06 -3.87 16.74
N PHE A 17 -67.99 -3.16 17.10
CA PHE A 17 -67.74 -1.83 16.54
C PHE A 17 -67.44 -2.01 15.06
N ALA A 18 -68.43 -1.73 14.21
CA ALA A 18 -68.20 -1.48 12.80
C ALA A 18 -67.32 -0.23 12.70
N VAL A 19 -66.01 -0.43 12.62
CA VAL A 19 -65.08 0.62 12.23
C VAL A 19 -65.41 0.91 10.78
N VAL A 20 -66.12 2.02 10.53
CA VAL A 20 -66.19 2.64 9.22
C VAL A 20 -64.76 3.06 8.89
N ALA A 21 -64.02 2.19 8.22
CA ALA A 21 -62.74 2.52 7.66
C ALA A 21 -63.00 3.54 6.55
N CYS A 22 -62.66 4.81 6.80
CA CYS A 22 -62.44 5.76 5.74
C CYS A 22 -61.30 5.21 4.88
N ASP A 23 -61.66 4.66 3.71
CA ASP A 23 -60.73 4.25 2.68
C ASP A 23 -60.14 5.52 2.03
N GLN A 24 -59.26 6.22 2.76
CA GLN A 24 -58.42 7.25 2.17
C GLN A 24 -57.37 6.52 1.34
N LYS A 25 -57.66 6.35 0.03
CA LYS A 25 -56.65 6.03 -0.97
C LYS A 25 -55.46 6.98 -0.78
N LEU A 26 -54.37 6.46 -0.24
CA LEU A 26 -53.08 7.12 -0.26
C LEU A 26 -52.77 7.39 -1.73
N LYS A 27 -52.79 8.66 -2.14
CA LYS A 27 -52.28 9.05 -3.46
C LYS A 27 -50.78 8.80 -3.42
N GLU A 28 -50.35 7.70 -4.02
CA GLU A 28 -48.94 7.46 -4.33
C GLU A 28 -48.46 8.61 -5.21
N HIS A 29 -47.67 9.51 -4.63
CA HIS A 29 -46.97 10.51 -5.40
C HIS A 29 -45.79 9.82 -6.08
N PRO A 30 -45.65 9.90 -7.41
CA PRO A 30 -44.53 9.27 -8.10
C PRO A 30 -43.23 9.85 -7.53
N ILE A 31 -42.31 8.95 -7.18
CA ILE A 31 -40.98 9.29 -6.70
C ILE A 31 -40.36 10.28 -7.68
N SER A 32 -39.89 11.42 -7.20
CA SER A 32 -39.33 12.44 -8.09
C SER A 32 -38.14 11.84 -8.87
N PRO A 33 -37.89 12.27 -10.12
CA PRO A 33 -36.75 11.77 -10.90
C PRO A 33 -35.42 11.91 -10.16
N GLN A 34 -35.27 12.95 -9.33
CA GLN A 34 -34.11 13.17 -8.49
C GLN A 34 -34.00 12.16 -7.35
N VAL A 35 -35.10 11.85 -6.66
CA VAL A 35 -35.11 10.83 -5.60
C VAL A 35 -34.90 9.44 -6.21
N LYS A 36 -35.45 9.17 -7.40
CA LYS A 36 -35.21 7.92 -8.12
C LYS A 36 -33.76 7.79 -8.56
N GLN A 37 -33.15 8.84 -9.11
CA GLN A 37 -31.72 8.87 -9.42
C GLN A 37 -30.84 8.72 -8.18
N GLN A 38 -31.21 9.37 -7.06
CA GLN A 38 -30.51 9.19 -5.79
C GLN A 38 -30.65 7.75 -5.26
N MET A 39 -31.81 7.13 -5.39
CA MET A 39 -32.03 5.74 -5.02
C MET A 39 -31.28 4.76 -5.93
N ASP A 40 -31.26 5.00 -7.24
CA ASP A 40 -30.54 4.19 -8.22
C ASP A 40 -29.02 4.34 -8.06
N ALA A 41 -28.52 5.54 -7.77
CA ALA A 41 -27.12 5.78 -7.40
C ALA A 41 -26.76 5.08 -6.09
N ARG A 42 -27.64 5.13 -5.08
CA ARG A 42 -27.45 4.44 -3.80
C ARG A 42 -27.52 2.91 -3.95
N LYS A 43 -28.29 2.42 -4.91
CA LYS A 43 -28.37 0.99 -5.29
C LYS A 43 -27.14 0.53 -6.06
N LYS A 44 -26.59 1.38 -6.94
CA LYS A 44 -25.31 1.15 -7.64
C LYS A 44 -24.12 1.12 -6.68
N VAL A 45 -24.16 1.91 -5.61
CA VAL A 45 -23.17 1.89 -4.50
C VAL A 45 -23.35 0.68 -3.56
N ALA A 46 -24.50 0.01 -3.60
CA ALA A 46 -24.79 -1.16 -2.77
C ALA A 46 -24.75 -2.48 -3.56
N ASP A 47 -24.17 -2.49 -4.75
CA ASP A 47 -24.06 -3.72 -5.53
C ASP A 47 -23.10 -4.69 -4.83
N SER A 48 -23.65 -5.79 -4.32
CA SER A 48 -22.85 -6.82 -3.68
C SER A 48 -21.81 -7.43 -4.61
N ALA A 49 -22.00 -7.35 -5.94
CA ALA A 49 -21.06 -7.84 -6.93
C ALA A 49 -19.77 -7.01 -7.03
N GLN A 50 -19.79 -5.75 -6.57
CA GLN A 50 -18.62 -4.86 -6.55
C GLN A 50 -18.06 -4.68 -5.14
N SER A 51 -18.15 -5.73 -4.33
CA SER A 51 -17.63 -5.73 -2.97
C SER A 51 -17.14 -7.10 -2.56
N ILE A 52 -16.17 -7.13 -1.65
CA ILE A 52 -15.71 -8.33 -0.97
C ILE A 52 -16.05 -8.18 0.51
N SER A 53 -16.63 -9.22 1.10
CA SER A 53 -16.97 -9.25 2.52
C SER A 53 -16.56 -10.56 3.18
N GLY A 54 -16.23 -10.50 4.46
CA GLY A 54 -15.79 -11.68 5.20
C GLY A 54 -15.37 -11.33 6.61
N THR A 55 -14.56 -12.20 7.19
CA THR A 55 -14.08 -12.06 8.56
C THR A 55 -12.54 -12.05 8.60
N ILE A 56 -11.99 -11.19 9.44
CA ILE A 56 -10.55 -11.13 9.74
C ILE A 56 -10.32 -11.65 11.15
N ASN A 57 -9.30 -12.47 11.33
CA ASN A 57 -8.83 -12.89 12.65
C ASN A 57 -7.31 -13.00 12.69
N PHE A 58 -6.73 -12.98 13.89
CA PHE A 58 -5.32 -13.32 14.07
C PHE A 58 -5.11 -14.83 14.05
N ASP A 59 -3.96 -15.26 13.54
CA ASP A 59 -3.49 -16.62 13.72
C ASP A 59 -3.21 -16.90 15.21
N GLU A 60 -3.65 -18.06 15.70
CA GLU A 60 -3.53 -18.45 17.11
C GLU A 60 -2.09 -18.42 17.62
N SER A 61 -1.11 -18.70 16.76
CA SER A 61 0.31 -18.74 17.12
C SER A 61 0.90 -17.37 17.48
N ILE A 62 0.27 -16.27 17.03
CA ILE A 62 0.77 -14.90 17.25
C ILE A 62 -0.11 -14.06 18.17
N VAL A 63 -1.32 -14.51 18.54
CA VAL A 63 -2.28 -13.74 19.38
C VAL A 63 -1.65 -13.20 20.67
N SER A 64 -0.75 -13.96 21.30
CA SER A 64 -0.07 -13.53 22.54
C SER A 64 0.87 -12.34 22.36
N LYS A 65 1.30 -12.07 21.12
CA LYS A 65 2.20 -10.96 20.75
C LYS A 65 1.46 -9.75 20.19
N VAL A 66 0.14 -9.86 19.95
CA VAL A 66 -0.66 -8.80 19.32
C VAL A 66 -0.88 -7.65 20.30
N PRO A 67 -0.53 -6.42 19.95
CA PRO A 67 -0.85 -5.25 20.76
C PRO A 67 -2.37 -5.04 20.86
N LYS A 68 -2.84 -4.72 22.07
CA LYS A 68 -4.29 -4.55 22.36
C LYS A 68 -4.94 -3.37 21.64
N GLN A 69 -4.15 -2.49 21.04
CA GLN A 69 -4.60 -1.29 20.34
C GLN A 69 -3.84 -1.18 19.02
N GLY A 70 -4.56 -0.80 17.98
CA GLY A 70 -4.06 -0.65 16.63
C GLY A 70 -5.18 -0.18 15.71
N THR A 71 -4.81 0.19 14.51
CA THR A 71 -5.73 0.55 13.43
C THR A 71 -5.72 -0.58 12.41
N LEU A 72 -6.89 -1.01 11.94
CA LEU A 72 -6.98 -1.96 10.84
C LEU A 72 -7.07 -1.19 9.52
N PHE A 73 -6.13 -1.43 8.62
CA PHE A 73 -6.22 -1.00 7.23
C PHE A 73 -6.61 -2.18 6.33
N LEU A 74 -7.55 -1.93 5.43
CA LEU A 74 -7.90 -2.83 4.34
C LEU A 74 -7.49 -2.17 3.04
N ILE A 75 -6.67 -2.88 2.27
CA ILE A 75 -6.06 -2.39 1.04
C ILE A 75 -6.41 -3.38 -0.06
N ALA A 76 -7.10 -2.93 -1.09
CA ALA A 76 -7.47 -3.75 -2.23
C ALA A 76 -6.67 -3.34 -3.47
N ARG A 77 -6.07 -4.31 -4.13
CA ARG A 77 -5.34 -4.15 -5.40
C ARG A 77 -5.81 -5.19 -6.40
N PRO A 78 -5.81 -4.89 -7.71
CA PRO A 78 -5.93 -5.94 -8.72
C PRO A 78 -4.83 -6.99 -8.53
N GLU A 79 -5.16 -8.25 -8.79
CA GLU A 79 -4.19 -9.35 -8.72
C GLU A 79 -2.92 -9.03 -9.54
N GLY A 80 -1.75 -9.32 -8.98
CA GLY A 80 -0.44 -9.06 -9.60
C GLY A 80 0.06 -7.63 -9.51
N VAL A 81 -0.74 -6.67 -8.98
CA VAL A 81 -0.29 -5.30 -8.75
C VAL A 81 0.37 -5.19 -7.37
N LEU A 82 1.69 -5.04 -7.35
CA LEU A 82 2.49 -5.02 -6.11
C LEU A 82 2.78 -3.62 -5.56
N SER A 83 2.65 -2.57 -6.38
CA SER A 83 3.06 -1.20 -6.03
C SER A 83 2.09 -0.12 -6.53
N GLY A 84 2.34 1.15 -6.16
CA GLY A 84 1.49 2.30 -6.51
C GLY A 84 0.31 2.53 -5.57
N PRO A 85 -0.59 3.50 -5.84
CA PRO A 85 -1.84 3.67 -5.07
C PRO A 85 -2.73 2.41 -5.17
N PRO A 86 -3.44 2.02 -4.11
CA PRO A 86 -4.36 0.90 -4.18
C PRO A 86 -5.63 1.27 -4.96
N LEU A 87 -6.36 0.25 -5.44
CA LEU A 87 -7.65 0.43 -6.11
C LEU A 87 -8.68 0.98 -5.13
N ALA A 88 -8.76 0.36 -3.95
CA ALA A 88 -9.62 0.79 -2.86
C ALA A 88 -8.91 0.64 -1.52
N ALA A 89 -9.25 1.49 -0.56
CA ALA A 89 -8.69 1.43 0.78
C ALA A 89 -9.74 1.80 1.83
N LYS A 90 -9.66 1.18 3.01
CA LYS A 90 -10.54 1.46 4.14
C LYS A 90 -9.79 1.36 5.45
N ARG A 91 -10.05 2.30 6.35
CA ARG A 91 -9.46 2.37 7.69
C ARG A 91 -10.53 2.08 8.74
N HIS A 92 -10.18 1.28 9.73
CA HIS A 92 -11.02 0.96 10.88
C HIS A 92 -10.23 1.17 12.18
N SER A 93 -10.87 1.78 13.17
CA SER A 93 -10.32 1.98 14.50
C SER A 93 -11.32 1.48 15.54
N LEU A 94 -10.83 1.13 16.73
CA LEU A 94 -11.66 0.66 17.86
C LEU A 94 -12.49 -0.61 17.53
N ILE A 95 -11.87 -1.55 16.82
CA ILE A 95 -12.49 -2.82 16.46
C ILE A 95 -12.15 -3.94 17.44
N LYS A 96 -12.88 -5.05 17.35
CA LYS A 96 -12.58 -6.30 18.05
C LYS A 96 -12.48 -7.43 17.04
N PHE A 97 -11.59 -8.38 17.31
CA PHE A 97 -11.45 -9.59 16.52
C PHE A 97 -12.26 -10.74 17.14
N PRO A 98 -12.86 -11.63 16.32
CA PRO A 98 -12.89 -11.59 14.85
C PRO A 98 -13.67 -10.36 14.34
N PHE A 99 -13.19 -9.76 13.25
CA PHE A 99 -13.74 -8.53 12.69
C PHE A 99 -14.40 -8.77 11.34
N ASP A 100 -15.68 -8.46 11.24
CA ASP A 100 -16.40 -8.52 9.97
C ASP A 100 -16.09 -7.30 9.12
N PHE A 101 -15.64 -7.54 7.89
CA PHE A 101 -15.27 -6.49 6.96
C PHE A 101 -16.10 -6.51 5.69
N LYS A 102 -16.17 -5.32 5.08
CA LYS A 102 -16.61 -5.13 3.70
C LYS A 102 -15.76 -4.03 3.06
N ILE A 103 -15.23 -4.31 1.88
CA ILE A 103 -14.53 -3.35 1.02
C ILE A 103 -15.06 -3.49 -0.41
N GLY A 104 -15.30 -2.37 -1.10
CA GLY A 104 -15.91 -2.41 -2.42
C GLY A 104 -15.83 -1.09 -3.18
N GLN A 105 -16.72 -0.92 -4.16
CA GLN A 105 -16.81 0.26 -5.02
C GLN A 105 -16.87 1.59 -4.25
N GLU A 106 -17.48 1.59 -3.06
CA GLU A 106 -17.56 2.76 -2.18
C GLU A 106 -16.22 3.18 -1.56
N ASN A 107 -15.20 2.32 -1.66
CA ASN A 107 -13.87 2.56 -1.10
C ASN A 107 -12.81 2.82 -2.18
N VAL A 108 -13.21 2.85 -3.45
CA VAL A 108 -12.31 3.12 -4.58
C VAL A 108 -11.73 4.53 -4.47
N MET A 109 -10.42 4.64 -4.64
CA MET A 109 -9.69 5.89 -4.37
C MET A 109 -9.76 6.92 -5.50
N LEU A 110 -9.86 6.44 -6.75
CA LEU A 110 -9.88 7.29 -7.94
C LEU A 110 -11.23 7.17 -8.65
N GLU A 111 -11.84 8.32 -8.91
CA GLU A 111 -13.10 8.38 -9.65
C GLU A 111 -12.93 7.80 -11.06
N GLY A 112 -13.92 7.02 -11.50
CA GLY A 112 -13.88 6.31 -12.79
C GLY A 112 -13.37 4.88 -12.73
N ASN A 113 -12.65 4.49 -11.66
CA ASN A 113 -12.23 3.09 -11.48
C ASN A 113 -13.40 2.21 -11.01
N THR A 114 -13.39 0.95 -11.46
CA THR A 114 -14.36 -0.09 -11.10
C THR A 114 -13.73 -1.10 -10.14
N PHE A 115 -14.47 -1.47 -9.10
CA PHE A 115 -14.09 -2.55 -8.19
C PHE A 115 -14.55 -3.89 -8.78
N GLU A 116 -13.72 -4.46 -9.65
CA GLU A 116 -14.04 -5.68 -10.40
C GLU A 116 -12.81 -6.57 -10.66
N GLY A 117 -13.04 -7.80 -11.12
CA GLY A 117 -11.98 -8.76 -11.41
C GLY A 117 -11.42 -9.47 -10.18
N ASN A 118 -10.22 -10.05 -10.32
CA ASN A 118 -9.50 -10.65 -9.20
C ASN A 118 -8.76 -9.58 -8.42
N ILE A 119 -8.99 -9.57 -7.11
CA ILE A 119 -8.53 -8.53 -6.20
C ILE A 119 -7.81 -9.21 -5.04
N THR A 120 -6.58 -8.78 -4.80
CA THR A 120 -5.85 -9.06 -3.57
C THR A 120 -6.28 -8.05 -2.51
N VAL A 121 -6.89 -8.54 -1.44
CA VAL A 121 -7.25 -7.77 -0.26
C VAL A 121 -6.23 -8.08 0.84
N THR A 122 -5.47 -7.06 1.23
CA THR A 122 -4.55 -7.12 2.37
C THR A 122 -5.19 -6.42 3.56
N ALA A 123 -5.29 -7.14 4.67
CA ALA A 123 -5.60 -6.58 5.98
C ALA A 123 -4.30 -6.35 6.74
N ARG A 124 -4.11 -5.15 7.31
CA ARG A 124 -2.94 -4.83 8.13
C ARG A 124 -3.37 -4.24 9.46
N TRP A 125 -2.94 -4.87 10.55
CA TRP A 125 -3.03 -4.34 11.91
C TRP A 125 -1.82 -3.45 12.16
N ASP A 126 -2.10 -2.16 12.22
CA ASP A 126 -1.13 -1.07 12.21
C ASP A 126 -1.01 -0.46 13.60
N LEU A 127 0.23 -0.34 14.08
CA LEU A 127 0.52 0.03 15.47
C LEU A 127 0.85 1.50 15.67
N ASP A 128 1.31 2.18 14.62
CA ASP A 128 1.78 3.57 14.66
C ASP A 128 0.77 4.58 14.09
N GLY A 129 -0.32 4.11 13.47
CA GLY A 129 -1.36 4.92 12.86
C GLY A 129 -1.04 5.42 11.46
N MET A 130 0.05 4.96 10.83
CA MET A 130 0.53 5.43 9.54
C MET A 130 -0.05 4.62 8.38
N PRO A 131 -0.39 5.23 7.22
CA PRO A 131 -0.88 4.47 6.07
C PRO A 131 0.16 3.49 5.48
N LYS A 132 1.45 3.77 5.67
CA LYS A 132 2.55 2.95 5.17
C LYS A 132 2.85 1.81 6.14
N ALA A 133 3.13 0.62 5.61
CA ALA A 133 3.52 -0.53 6.42
C ALA A 133 4.79 -0.23 7.21
N SER A 134 4.75 -0.55 8.50
CA SER A 134 5.80 -0.33 9.46
C SER A 134 6.26 -1.65 10.09
N PRO A 135 7.49 -1.70 10.62
CA PRO A 135 7.91 -2.79 11.49
C PRO A 135 6.89 -3.08 12.60
N ASP A 136 6.74 -4.35 12.96
CA ASP A 136 5.82 -4.88 13.97
C ASP A 136 4.33 -4.80 13.63
N ASP A 137 3.95 -4.20 12.50
CA ASP A 137 2.62 -4.37 11.93
C ASP A 137 2.37 -5.86 11.64
N ILE A 138 1.11 -6.27 11.63
CA ILE A 138 0.74 -7.66 11.33
C ILE A 138 -0.19 -7.66 10.15
N ASP A 139 0.16 -8.34 9.07
CA ASP A 139 -0.64 -8.43 7.88
C ASP A 139 -1.06 -9.86 7.51
N GLY A 140 -2.00 -9.91 6.59
CA GLY A 140 -2.60 -11.10 6.03
C GLY A 140 -3.31 -10.73 4.76
N SER A 141 -3.35 -11.63 3.78
CA SER A 141 -3.95 -11.32 2.49
C SER A 141 -4.69 -12.50 1.87
N ILE A 142 -5.62 -12.17 0.99
CA ILE A 142 -6.33 -13.15 0.16
C ILE A 142 -6.53 -12.56 -1.23
N THR A 143 -6.48 -13.41 -2.26
CA THR A 143 -6.86 -13.04 -3.62
C THR A 143 -8.16 -13.75 -3.98
N VAL A 144 -9.20 -12.97 -4.30
CA VAL A 144 -10.54 -13.47 -4.66
C VAL A 144 -11.16 -12.60 -5.74
N ASN A 145 -12.20 -13.11 -6.38
CA ASN A 145 -12.97 -12.31 -7.33
C ASN A 145 -13.87 -11.30 -6.59
N SER A 146 -14.08 -10.11 -7.17
CA SER A 146 -15.08 -9.16 -6.70
C SER A 146 -16.46 -9.83 -6.55
N GLY A 147 -17.18 -9.48 -5.49
CA GLY A 147 -18.47 -10.10 -5.15
C GLY A 147 -18.35 -11.29 -4.19
N SER A 148 -17.14 -11.73 -3.87
CA SER A 148 -16.89 -12.83 -2.94
C SER A 148 -17.35 -12.47 -1.51
N LYS A 149 -18.03 -13.42 -0.87
CA LYS A 149 -18.58 -13.30 0.49
C LYS A 149 -17.99 -14.37 1.39
N ASP A 150 -18.10 -14.16 2.70
CA ASP A 150 -17.67 -15.10 3.74
C ASP A 150 -16.19 -15.51 3.61
N VAL A 151 -15.36 -14.64 3.02
CA VAL A 151 -13.92 -14.88 2.89
C VAL A 151 -13.25 -14.74 4.25
N LYS A 152 -12.11 -15.41 4.43
CA LYS A 152 -11.34 -15.35 5.67
C LYS A 152 -9.95 -14.79 5.39
N ILE A 153 -9.59 -13.72 6.08
CA ILE A 153 -8.22 -13.23 6.10
C ILE A 153 -7.65 -13.53 7.47
N VAL A 154 -6.56 -14.29 7.50
CA VAL A 154 -5.82 -14.56 8.73
C VAL A 154 -4.63 -13.60 8.77
N LEU A 155 -4.52 -12.84 9.85
CA LEU A 155 -3.34 -12.03 10.14
C LEU A 155 -2.32 -12.97 10.79
N ASP A 156 -1.32 -13.39 10.02
CA ASP A 156 -0.33 -14.41 10.39
C ASP A 156 1.12 -13.96 10.18
N HIS A 157 1.32 -12.86 9.45
CA HIS A 157 2.64 -12.36 9.10
C HIS A 157 2.95 -11.07 9.86
N VAL A 158 3.93 -11.13 10.76
CA VAL A 158 4.49 -9.92 11.37
C VAL A 158 5.41 -9.29 10.35
N ILE A 159 5.12 -8.05 9.95
CA ILE A 159 5.99 -7.23 9.14
C ILE A 159 7.21 -6.94 10.00
N GLU A 160 8.26 -7.71 9.78
CA GLU A 160 9.52 -7.45 10.44
C GLU A 160 10.00 -6.06 10.02
N ALA A 161 10.73 -5.39 10.91
CA ALA A 161 11.53 -4.27 10.47
C ALA A 161 12.28 -4.75 9.23
N LYS A 162 12.08 -4.06 8.11
CA LYS A 162 12.94 -4.23 6.96
C LYS A 162 14.31 -3.91 7.51
N LYS A 163 15.04 -4.93 7.97
CA LYS A 163 16.49 -4.89 8.08
C LYS A 163 16.82 -4.34 6.71
N GLU A 164 17.40 -3.14 6.66
CA GLU A 164 18.31 -2.89 5.57
C GLU A 164 19.20 -4.11 5.58
N SER A 165 18.93 -5.02 4.66
CA SER A 165 19.78 -6.16 4.45
C SER A 165 21.03 -5.50 3.92
N THR A 166 21.95 -5.19 4.84
CA THR A 166 23.36 -5.00 4.52
C THR A 166 23.85 -6.19 3.69
N ASN A 167 23.16 -7.33 3.77
CA ASN A 167 23.31 -8.52 2.94
C ASN A 167 22.91 -8.37 1.46
N THR A 168 22.24 -7.30 1.04
CA THR A 168 21.96 -7.00 -0.37
C THR A 168 22.50 -5.64 -0.82
N MET A 169 23.23 -4.94 0.05
CA MET A 169 23.85 -3.66 -0.27
C MET A 169 25.29 -3.89 -0.73
N VAL A 170 25.70 -3.23 -1.81
CA VAL A 170 27.11 -3.15 -2.16
C VAL A 170 27.75 -2.05 -1.32
N SER A 171 28.89 -2.34 -0.70
CA SER A 171 29.64 -1.35 0.08
C SER A 171 31.12 -1.38 -0.27
N GLY A 172 31.77 -0.22 -0.18
CA GLY A 172 33.12 -0.09 -0.70
C GLY A 172 33.75 1.28 -0.53
N THR A 173 34.85 1.48 -1.24
CA THR A 173 35.61 2.73 -1.28
C THR A 173 35.83 3.17 -2.71
N ILE A 174 35.62 4.46 -2.96
CA ILE A 174 35.93 5.12 -4.23
C ILE A 174 37.23 5.90 -4.04
N LYS A 175 38.14 5.75 -4.99
CA LYS A 175 39.44 6.43 -5.03
C LYS A 175 39.59 7.17 -6.34
N ILE A 176 40.39 8.22 -6.33
CA ILE A 176 40.84 8.91 -7.55
C ILE A 176 42.22 8.37 -7.95
N ASP A 177 42.43 8.13 -9.23
CA ASP A 177 43.77 7.84 -9.76
C ASP A 177 44.67 9.05 -9.50
N ARG A 178 45.92 8.79 -9.08
CA ARG A 178 46.88 9.86 -8.73
C ARG A 178 47.16 10.79 -9.91
N ASN A 179 47.10 10.30 -11.15
CA ASN A 179 47.34 11.10 -12.34
C ASN A 179 46.18 12.06 -12.67
N LEU A 180 45.02 11.86 -12.06
CA LEU A 180 43.82 12.67 -12.25
C LEU A 180 43.45 13.50 -11.02
N ALA A 181 44.22 13.41 -9.93
CA ALA A 181 43.93 14.11 -8.67
C ALA A 181 43.86 15.64 -8.85
N ASP A 182 44.73 16.20 -9.68
CA ASP A 182 44.78 17.65 -9.99
C ASP A 182 43.68 18.09 -10.99
N GLN A 183 42.89 17.14 -11.51
CA GLN A 183 41.84 17.37 -12.49
C GLN A 183 40.43 17.29 -11.89
N ILE A 184 40.32 17.10 -10.57
CA ILE A 184 39.05 17.09 -9.85
C ILE A 184 38.36 18.46 -10.03
N PRO A 185 37.16 18.52 -10.63
CA PRO A 185 36.45 19.78 -10.78
C PRO A 185 36.02 20.33 -9.42
N GLU A 186 36.18 21.64 -9.22
CA GLU A 186 35.69 22.31 -8.02
C GLU A 186 34.16 22.21 -7.95
N GLY A 187 33.64 21.77 -6.80
CA GLY A 187 32.19 21.60 -6.60
C GLY A 187 31.57 20.38 -7.30
N ALA A 188 32.39 19.45 -7.82
CA ALA A 188 31.90 18.27 -8.52
C ALA A 188 30.92 17.42 -7.68
N SER A 189 29.93 16.86 -8.36
CA SER A 189 29.00 15.87 -7.79
C SER A 189 29.46 14.47 -8.17
N LEU A 190 29.39 13.53 -7.22
CA LEU A 190 29.63 12.12 -7.48
C LEU A 190 28.30 11.41 -7.74
N PHE A 191 28.18 10.78 -8.89
CA PHE A 191 27.07 9.89 -9.24
C PHE A 191 27.51 8.43 -9.15
N LEU A 192 26.76 7.63 -8.41
CA LEU A 192 26.84 6.18 -8.40
C LEU A 192 25.63 5.63 -9.13
N ILE A 193 25.86 4.91 -10.21
CA ILE A 193 24.83 4.42 -11.12
C ILE A 193 25.01 2.91 -11.22
N ALA A 194 24.06 2.14 -10.69
CA ALA A 194 24.01 0.69 -10.88
C ALA A 194 23.09 0.33 -12.04
N ARG A 195 23.58 -0.56 -12.90
CA ARG A 195 22.81 -1.23 -13.94
C ARG A 195 22.93 -2.73 -13.75
N SER A 196 21.91 -3.49 -14.12
CA SER A 196 22.04 -4.94 -14.23
C SER A 196 23.20 -5.30 -15.16
N GLU A 197 23.94 -6.37 -14.85
CA GLU A 197 25.07 -6.81 -15.65
C GLU A 197 24.71 -6.97 -17.14
N GLY A 198 25.59 -6.50 -18.02
CA GLY A 198 25.39 -6.50 -19.47
C GLY A 198 24.50 -5.35 -20.00
N VAL A 199 23.85 -4.56 -19.13
CA VAL A 199 23.02 -3.42 -19.54
C VAL A 199 23.85 -2.13 -19.57
N GLN A 200 24.08 -1.56 -20.75
CA GLN A 200 24.87 -0.35 -20.93
C GLN A 200 24.06 0.95 -21.02
N ARG A 201 22.77 0.88 -21.40
CA ARG A 201 21.91 2.05 -21.63
C ARG A 201 20.52 1.87 -21.01
N GLY A 202 19.74 2.95 -20.96
CA GLY A 202 18.38 2.97 -20.42
C GLY A 202 18.31 3.51 -19.00
N ILE A 203 17.18 3.29 -18.32
CA ILE A 203 16.99 3.70 -16.93
C ILE A 203 17.89 2.82 -16.04
N PRO A 204 18.72 3.40 -15.15
CA PRO A 204 19.50 2.62 -14.19
C PRO A 204 18.61 1.84 -13.21
N LEU A 205 19.15 0.76 -12.65
CA LEU A 205 18.50 0.03 -11.57
C LEU A 205 18.45 0.89 -10.29
N ALA A 206 19.60 1.45 -9.92
CA ALA A 206 19.74 2.32 -8.75
C ALA A 206 20.69 3.50 -9.03
N VAL A 207 20.42 4.64 -8.39
CA VAL A 207 21.22 5.87 -8.53
C VAL A 207 21.38 6.57 -7.18
N LYS A 208 22.59 7.03 -6.90
CA LYS A 208 22.89 7.90 -5.76
C LYS A 208 23.73 9.09 -6.23
N LYS A 209 23.28 10.31 -5.92
CA LYS A 209 24.02 11.56 -6.16
C LYS A 209 24.56 12.08 -4.83
N LEU A 210 25.83 12.46 -4.82
CA LEU A 210 26.54 12.89 -3.62
C LEU A 210 27.31 14.19 -3.93
N GLN A 211 27.43 15.07 -2.93
CA GLN A 211 28.10 16.37 -3.05
C GLN A 211 29.10 16.55 -1.91
N GLY A 212 30.11 17.40 -2.12
CA GLY A 212 31.11 17.71 -1.08
C GLY A 212 31.99 16.51 -0.72
N ILE A 213 32.33 15.69 -1.72
CA ILE A 213 33.04 14.42 -1.53
C ILE A 213 34.54 14.64 -1.39
N THR A 214 35.14 14.01 -0.38
CA THR A 214 36.60 13.91 -0.23
C THR A 214 37.04 12.47 -0.48
N PHE A 215 38.06 12.28 -1.30
CA PHE A 215 38.60 10.95 -1.58
C PHE A 215 39.70 10.56 -0.57
N PRO A 216 39.79 9.27 -0.17
CA PRO A 216 38.89 8.18 -0.53
C PRO A 216 37.49 8.32 0.10
N TYR A 217 36.45 7.94 -0.64
CA TYR A 217 35.06 8.06 -0.18
C TYR A 217 34.44 6.68 0.05
N SER A 218 33.92 6.44 1.26
CA SER A 218 33.18 5.21 1.57
C SER A 218 31.75 5.30 1.04
N PHE A 219 31.34 4.32 0.24
CA PHE A 219 30.01 4.29 -0.36
C PHE A 219 29.23 3.06 0.06
N THR A 220 27.91 3.22 -0.04
CA THR A 220 26.96 2.12 -0.06
C THR A 220 25.99 2.32 -1.21
N LEU A 221 25.46 1.24 -1.79
CA LEU A 221 24.44 1.27 -2.82
C LEU A 221 23.53 0.05 -2.70
N GLY A 222 22.21 0.26 -2.59
CA GLY A 222 21.28 -0.84 -2.36
C GLY A 222 19.83 -0.52 -2.67
N GLN A 223 18.91 -1.28 -2.08
CA GLN A 223 17.47 -1.19 -2.38
C GLN A 223 16.85 0.20 -2.19
N ALA A 224 17.37 1.00 -1.25
CA ALA A 224 16.92 2.38 -1.01
C ALA A 224 17.22 3.32 -2.19
N ASP A 225 18.19 2.95 -3.03
CA ASP A 225 18.68 3.74 -4.14
C ASP A 225 18.02 3.34 -5.48
N VAL A 226 17.13 2.34 -5.47
CA VAL A 226 16.44 1.83 -6.66
C VAL A 226 15.46 2.86 -7.22
N MET A 227 15.50 3.07 -8.54
CA MET A 227 14.72 4.12 -9.20
C MET A 227 13.26 3.73 -9.46
N LEU A 228 12.99 2.46 -9.82
CA LEU A 228 11.66 2.02 -10.26
C LEU A 228 10.86 1.40 -9.11
N PRO A 229 9.62 1.87 -8.84
CA PRO A 229 8.76 1.27 -7.82
C PRO A 229 8.49 -0.22 -8.09
N GLY A 230 8.83 -1.08 -7.13
CA GLY A 230 8.66 -2.53 -7.24
C GLY A 230 9.84 -3.27 -7.86
N ALA A 231 10.87 -2.57 -8.37
CA ALA A 231 12.13 -3.21 -8.75
C ALA A 231 12.96 -3.59 -7.52
N LEU A 232 13.68 -4.70 -7.62
CA LEU A 232 14.55 -5.22 -6.57
C LEU A 232 16.02 -4.96 -6.90
N PHE A 233 16.81 -4.60 -5.89
CA PHE A 233 18.26 -4.51 -6.01
C PHE A 233 18.85 -5.92 -5.84
N GLU A 234 18.74 -6.72 -6.88
CA GLU A 234 19.13 -8.12 -6.91
C GLU A 234 19.86 -8.50 -8.21
N GLY A 235 20.62 -9.60 -8.14
CA GLY A 235 21.44 -10.10 -9.25
C GLY A 235 22.72 -9.28 -9.49
N PRO A 236 23.64 -9.76 -10.35
CA PRO A 236 24.88 -9.05 -10.67
C PRO A 236 24.61 -7.67 -11.27
N VAL A 237 25.40 -6.68 -10.83
CA VAL A 237 25.31 -5.30 -11.29
C VAL A 237 26.67 -4.77 -11.76
N THR A 238 26.62 -3.82 -12.67
CA THR A 238 27.77 -2.95 -12.99
C THR A 238 27.51 -1.58 -12.38
N ILE A 239 28.44 -1.14 -11.51
CA ILE A 239 28.39 0.16 -10.84
C ILE A 239 29.34 1.10 -11.57
N PHE A 240 28.79 2.20 -12.07
CA PHE A 240 29.52 3.31 -12.66
C PHE A 240 29.59 4.43 -11.62
N ALA A 241 30.80 4.83 -11.25
CA ALA A 241 31.03 6.03 -10.46
C ALA A 241 31.52 7.13 -11.38
N ARG A 242 30.86 8.29 -11.36
CA ARG A 242 31.25 9.45 -12.15
C ARG A 242 31.32 10.69 -11.29
N LEU A 243 32.47 11.35 -11.35
CA LEU A 243 32.65 12.68 -10.81
C LEU A 243 32.33 13.69 -11.92
N ASP A 244 31.17 14.32 -11.78
CA ASP A 244 30.58 15.23 -12.76
C ASP A 244 30.71 16.69 -12.29
N LYS A 245 30.96 17.59 -13.24
CA LYS A 245 31.14 19.02 -13.00
C LYS A 245 29.83 19.82 -13.06
N ASP A 246 28.89 19.47 -13.93
CA ASP A 246 27.78 20.36 -14.29
C ASP A 246 26.45 20.04 -13.59
N GLY A 247 26.43 18.94 -12.84
CA GLY A 247 25.30 18.45 -12.06
C GLY A 247 24.38 17.50 -12.81
N ASP A 248 24.66 17.19 -14.09
CA ASP A 248 23.95 16.20 -14.90
C ASP A 248 24.52 14.78 -14.69
N ALA A 249 23.66 13.78 -14.76
CA ALA A 249 24.07 12.38 -14.71
C ALA A 249 24.60 11.88 -16.07
N ALA A 250 24.33 12.62 -17.16
CA ALA A 250 24.87 12.30 -18.48
C ALA A 250 26.39 12.52 -18.54
N PRO A 251 27.16 11.66 -19.22
CA PRO A 251 28.60 11.88 -19.34
C PRO A 251 28.92 13.12 -20.18
N ALA A 252 29.77 13.99 -19.66
CA ALA A 252 30.26 15.19 -20.32
C ALA A 252 31.79 15.22 -20.39
N PRO A 253 32.39 15.91 -21.38
CA PRO A 253 33.83 16.13 -21.41
C PRO A 253 34.33 16.84 -20.16
N GLY A 254 35.39 16.31 -19.54
CA GLY A 254 35.95 16.80 -18.28
C GLY A 254 35.47 16.04 -17.03
N ASP A 255 34.50 15.14 -17.17
CA ASP A 255 34.12 14.22 -16.10
C ASP A 255 35.18 13.14 -15.90
N ILE A 256 35.27 12.63 -14.68
CA ILE A 256 36.16 11.50 -14.36
C ILE A 256 35.30 10.31 -13.93
N ASP A 257 35.44 9.17 -14.60
CA ASP A 257 34.68 7.97 -14.28
C ASP A 257 35.54 6.73 -13.98
N GLY A 258 34.84 5.76 -13.40
CA GLY A 258 35.35 4.44 -13.05
C GLY A 258 34.19 3.46 -12.97
N VAL A 259 34.50 2.17 -13.13
CA VAL A 259 33.49 1.11 -13.21
C VAL A 259 33.94 -0.14 -12.47
N VAL A 260 32.98 -0.84 -11.87
CA VAL A 260 33.21 -2.14 -11.22
C VAL A 260 32.00 -3.06 -11.41
N ALA A 261 32.23 -4.36 -11.54
CA ALA A 261 31.19 -5.37 -11.41
C ALA A 261 31.06 -5.76 -9.92
N ALA A 262 29.83 -5.91 -9.45
CA ALA A 262 29.54 -6.28 -8.07
C ALA A 262 28.27 -7.12 -7.97
N ASN A 263 28.15 -7.86 -6.89
CA ASN A 263 26.94 -8.56 -6.49
C ASN A 263 26.34 -7.87 -5.25
N PRO A 264 25.01 -7.77 -5.14
CA PRO A 264 24.33 -7.38 -3.91
C PRO A 264 24.90 -8.14 -2.70
N GLY A 265 25.35 -7.39 -1.68
CA GLY A 265 26.00 -7.94 -0.49
C GLY A 265 27.53 -7.89 -0.52
N ASP A 266 28.16 -7.60 -1.66
CA ASP A 266 29.61 -7.41 -1.74
C ASP A 266 30.07 -6.26 -0.84
N GLN A 267 31.13 -6.51 -0.07
CA GLN A 267 31.74 -5.54 0.83
C GLN A 267 33.16 -5.24 0.38
N GLN A 268 33.67 -4.07 0.79
CA GLN A 268 35.03 -3.63 0.47
C GLN A 268 35.31 -3.53 -1.03
N VAL A 269 34.28 -3.30 -1.85
CA VAL A 269 34.43 -3.08 -3.29
C VAL A 269 35.25 -1.81 -3.52
N GLU A 270 36.24 -1.88 -4.40
CA GLU A 270 37.04 -0.72 -4.77
C GLU A 270 36.63 -0.23 -6.16
N ILE A 271 36.34 1.08 -6.26
CA ILE A 271 36.15 1.77 -7.54
C ILE A 271 37.26 2.81 -7.65
N ILE A 272 38.04 2.73 -8.73
CA ILE A 272 39.06 3.74 -9.05
C ILE A 272 38.53 4.60 -10.19
N LEU A 273 38.39 5.90 -9.93
CA LEU A 273 38.11 6.91 -10.95
C LEU A 273 39.41 7.17 -11.72
N ASN A 274 39.54 6.60 -12.91
CA ASN A 274 40.79 6.52 -13.66
C ASN A 274 40.67 6.92 -15.14
N HIS A 275 39.49 7.35 -15.57
CA HIS A 275 39.23 7.70 -16.95
C HIS A 275 38.63 9.11 -17.04
N LEU A 276 39.33 10.01 -17.74
CA LEU A 276 38.85 11.36 -18.04
C LEU A 276 38.06 11.32 -19.35
N ILE A 277 36.81 11.76 -19.32
CA ILE A 277 35.95 11.76 -20.50
C ILE A 277 36.35 12.91 -21.43
N GLY A 278 36.54 12.60 -22.71
CA GLY A 278 36.79 13.61 -23.76
C GLY A 278 38.24 14.10 -23.86
N SER A 279 39.20 13.37 -23.26
CA SER A 279 40.65 13.58 -23.44
C SER A 279 41.17 13.05 -24.78
#